data_AF-C7ZAX7-F1
#
_entry.id   AF-C7ZAX7-F1
#
_cell.length_a   1.000
_cell.length_b   1.000
_cell.length_c   1.000
_cell.angle_alpha   90.00
_cell.angle_beta   90.00
_cell.angle_gamma   90.00
#
_symmetry.space_group_name_H-M   'P 1'
#
loop_
_entity.id
_entity.type
_entity.pdbx_description
1 polymer ?
#
loop_
_entity_poly.entity_id
_entity_poly.type
_entity_poly.pdbx_seq_one_letter_code
_entity_poly.pdbx_strand_id
1 'polypeptide(L)'
;VLRGSKHLTSNTIVHWGTWLGCTAGVIVVAYLIDSGIPVFGGLVSLIGALFETLMSFQPYGCMWLYDNWSKGRYEPTPRWCLMVVWSVFVVVSGTFLMIAGTHGSIVGIIETNRESGGSKAWSCVDNSNSS
;
A
#
# COMPACT_ATOMS: atom_id res chain seq x y z
N VAL A 1 -13.71 -17.01 14.39
CA VAL A 1 -13.95 -18.32 13.73
C VAL A 1 -12.70 -19.19 13.76
N LEU A 2 -11.56 -18.73 13.24
CA LEU A 2 -10.34 -19.54 13.21
C LEU A 2 -9.45 -19.38 14.46
N ARG A 3 -9.27 -18.15 14.98
CA ARG A 3 -8.40 -17.86 16.13
C ARG A 3 -8.89 -18.57 17.40
N GLY A 4 -8.03 -19.37 18.03
CA GLY A 4 -8.32 -20.13 19.25
C GLY A 4 -9.08 -21.45 19.06
N SER A 5 -9.26 -21.92 17.82
CA SER A 5 -9.99 -23.15 17.52
C SER A 5 -9.12 -24.25 16.90
N LYS A 6 -9.53 -25.52 17.07
CA LYS A 6 -8.92 -26.68 16.38
C LYS A 6 -8.99 -26.61 14.84
N HIS A 7 -9.87 -25.75 14.30
CA HIS A 7 -10.04 -25.53 12.87
C HIS A 7 -8.89 -24.72 12.25
N LEU A 8 -7.99 -24.13 13.05
CA LEU A 8 -6.84 -23.39 12.51
C LEU A 8 -5.77 -24.31 11.92
N THR A 9 -5.55 -25.48 12.54
CA THR A 9 -4.46 -26.42 12.18
C THR A 9 -4.96 -27.75 11.65
N SER A 10 -6.24 -28.09 11.86
CA SER A 10 -6.84 -29.34 11.37
C SER A 10 -7.64 -29.13 10.09
N ASN A 11 -7.49 -30.07 9.14
CA ASN A 11 -8.24 -30.15 7.88
C ASN A 11 -9.73 -30.35 8.13
N THR A 12 -10.43 -29.28 8.44
CA THR A 12 -11.87 -29.29 8.74
C THR A 12 -12.63 -28.48 7.69
N ILE A 13 -13.89 -28.83 7.46
CA ILE A 13 -14.75 -28.14 6.48
C ILE A 13 -14.87 -26.64 6.81
N VAL A 14 -14.84 -26.26 8.10
CA VAL A 14 -14.85 -24.86 8.54
C VAL A 14 -13.57 -24.11 8.13
N HIS A 15 -12.41 -24.78 8.18
CA HIS A 15 -11.15 -24.23 7.71
C HIS A 15 -11.20 -23.96 6.21
N TRP A 16 -11.57 -24.99 5.43
CA TRP A 16 -11.67 -24.92 3.98
C TRP A 16 -12.72 -23.91 3.52
N GLY A 17 -13.88 -23.87 4.16
CA GLY A 17 -14.94 -22.89 3.86
C GLY A 17 -14.52 -21.45 4.16
N THR A 18 -13.80 -21.21 5.26
CA THR A 18 -13.28 -19.87 5.57
C THR A 18 -12.18 -19.45 4.60
N TRP A 19 -11.28 -20.37 4.26
CA TRP A 19 -10.21 -20.13 3.29
C TRP A 19 -10.79 -19.84 1.90
N LEU A 20 -11.62 -20.74 1.35
CA LEU A 20 -12.28 -20.56 0.05
C LEU A 20 -13.18 -19.32 0.03
N GLY A 21 -13.89 -19.03 1.12
CA GLY A 21 -14.72 -17.83 1.22
C GLY A 21 -13.89 -16.55 1.18
N CYS A 22 -12.77 -16.51 1.90
CA CYS A 22 -11.83 -15.39 1.86
C CYS A 22 -11.22 -15.22 0.45
N THR A 23 -10.73 -16.31 -0.14
CA THR A 23 -10.16 -16.32 -1.48
C THR A 23 -11.17 -15.89 -2.54
N ALA A 24 -12.40 -16.41 -2.50
CA ALA A 24 -13.47 -16.00 -3.39
C ALA A 24 -13.82 -14.52 -3.23
N GLY A 25 -13.84 -14.01 -1.99
CA GLY A 25 -14.01 -12.58 -1.72
C GLY A 25 -12.93 -11.73 -2.39
N VAL A 26 -11.66 -12.12 -2.26
CA VAL A 26 -10.53 -11.43 -2.92
C VAL A 26 -10.67 -11.48 -4.44
N ILE A 27 -11.04 -12.63 -5.00
CA ILE A 27 -11.24 -12.80 -6.45
C ILE A 27 -12.35 -11.87 -6.96
N VAL A 28 -13.48 -11.79 -6.25
CA VAL A 28 -14.60 -10.91 -6.64
C VAL A 28 -14.17 -9.43 -6.61
N VAL A 29 -13.46 -9.01 -5.56
CA VAL A 29 -12.97 -7.62 -5.45
C VAL A 29 -11.96 -7.33 -6.56
N ALA A 30 -11.02 -8.25 -6.84
CA ALA A 30 -10.05 -8.10 -7.92
C ALA A 30 -10.74 -7.97 -9.29
N TYR A 31 -11.73 -8.83 -9.56
CA TYR A 31 -12.52 -8.79 -10.79
C TYR A 31 -13.26 -7.46 -10.98
N LEU A 32 -13.87 -6.92 -9.92
CA LEU A 32 -14.56 -5.63 -9.96
C LEU A 32 -13.61 -4.46 -10.26
N ILE A 33 -12.40 -4.48 -9.70
CA ILE A 33 -11.39 -3.44 -9.93
C ILE A 33 -10.85 -3.54 -11.36
N ASP A 34 -10.50 -4.75 -11.80
CA ASP A 34 -9.96 -5.01 -13.14
C ASP A 34 -10.96 -4.66 -14.26
N SER A 35 -12.21 -5.11 -14.12
CA SER A 35 -13.26 -4.81 -15.10
C SER A 35 -13.76 -3.36 -15.02
N GLY A 36 -13.59 -2.70 -13.86
CA GLY A 36 -14.06 -1.34 -13.62
C GLY A 36 -13.06 -0.25 -14.02
N ILE A 37 -11.75 -0.53 -13.95
CA ILE A 37 -10.71 0.48 -14.13
C ILE A 37 -9.83 0.10 -15.33
N PRO A 38 -9.93 0.84 -16.45
CA PRO A 38 -9.25 0.48 -17.69
C PRO A 38 -7.73 0.79 -17.70
N VAL A 39 -7.16 1.31 -16.60
CA VAL A 39 -5.75 1.71 -16.50
C VAL A 39 -5.13 1.04 -15.28
N PHE A 40 -4.63 -0.18 -15.44
CA PHE A 40 -4.10 -0.99 -14.34
C PHE A 40 -2.78 -0.43 -13.79
N GLY A 41 -1.85 0.01 -14.66
CA GLY A 41 -0.55 0.52 -14.25
C GLY A 41 -0.63 1.74 -13.32
N GLY A 42 -1.50 2.70 -13.64
CA GLY A 42 -1.72 3.88 -12.80
C GLY A 42 -2.31 3.54 -11.43
N LEU A 43 -3.22 2.56 -11.36
CA LEU A 43 -3.80 2.10 -10.10
C LEU A 43 -2.78 1.37 -9.21
N VAL A 44 -1.98 0.48 -9.79
CA VAL A 44 -0.90 -0.20 -9.06
C VAL A 44 0.12 0.79 -8.53
N SER A 45 0.52 1.77 -9.36
CA SER A 45 1.43 2.85 -8.97
C SER A 45 0.86 3.69 -7.81
N LEU A 46 -0.43 4.04 -7.86
CA LEU A 46 -1.12 4.79 -6.80
C LEU A 46 -1.15 4.01 -5.48
N ILE A 47 -1.49 2.72 -5.54
CA ILE A 47 -1.54 1.84 -4.37
C ILE A 47 -0.13 1.70 -3.77
N GLY A 48 0.89 1.47 -4.59
CA GLY A 48 2.28 1.43 -4.15
C GLY A 48 2.71 2.73 -3.47
N ALA A 49 2.48 3.87 -4.11
CA ALA A 49 2.83 5.18 -3.56
C ALA A 49 2.17 5.46 -2.20
N LEU A 50 0.91 5.08 -2.01
CA LEU A 50 0.16 5.32 -0.77
C LEU A 50 0.49 4.32 0.34
N PHE A 51 0.43 3.02 0.05
CA PHE A 51 0.51 1.97 1.07
C PHE A 51 1.94 1.57 1.39
N GLU A 52 2.82 1.50 0.38
CA GLU A 52 4.20 1.05 0.59
C GLU A 52 4.98 2.07 1.41
N THR A 53 4.83 3.36 1.09
CA THR A 53 5.48 4.43 1.85
C THR A 53 4.96 4.44 3.28
N LEU A 54 3.64 4.51 3.46
CA LEU A 54 2.97 4.56 4.76
C LEU A 54 3.28 3.35 5.65
N MET A 55 3.56 2.17 5.09
CA MET A 55 3.89 0.98 5.88
C MET A 55 5.40 0.81 6.11
N SER A 56 6.26 1.28 5.20
CA SER A 56 7.70 0.99 5.23
C SER A 56 8.59 2.15 5.70
N PHE A 57 8.18 3.41 5.52
CA PHE A 57 9.03 4.56 5.87
C PHE A 57 8.54 5.26 7.15
N GLN A 58 7.26 5.61 7.18
CA GLN A 58 6.64 6.40 8.23
C GLN A 58 6.68 5.71 9.61
N PRO A 59 6.21 4.46 9.78
CA PRO A 59 6.16 3.82 11.10
C PRO A 59 7.55 3.51 11.64
N TYR A 60 8.51 3.15 10.79
CA TYR A 60 9.88 2.87 11.23
C TYR A 60 10.59 4.14 11.75
N GLY A 61 10.42 5.27 11.06
CA GLY A 61 10.94 6.55 11.53
C GLY A 61 10.26 7.03 12.83
N CYS A 62 8.93 6.92 12.91
CA CYS A 62 8.16 7.28 14.10
C CYS A 62 8.46 6.37 15.30
N MET A 63 8.66 5.07 15.08
CA MET A 63 8.96 4.09 16.13
C MET A 63 10.32 4.38 16.77
N TRP A 64 11.35 4.62 15.95
CA TRP A 64 12.66 4.97 16.48
C TRP A 64 12.62 6.27 17.29
N LEU A 65 11.91 7.28 16.78
CA LEU A 65 11.71 8.53 17.50
C LEU A 65 11.03 8.28 18.84
N TYR A 66 9.93 7.53 18.88
CA TYR A 66 9.22 7.20 20.12
C TYR A 66 10.10 6.49 21.15
N ASP A 67 10.81 5.43 20.76
CA ASP A 67 11.61 4.62 21.68
C ASP A 67 12.85 5.34 22.22
N ASN A 68 13.44 6.24 21.42
CA ASN A 68 14.70 6.90 21.76
C ASN A 68 14.54 8.38 22.15
N TRP A 69 13.33 8.94 22.13
CA TRP A 69 13.07 10.35 22.46
C TRP A 69 13.45 10.68 23.90
N SER A 70 12.98 9.87 24.85
CA SER A 70 13.12 10.17 26.28
C SER A 70 14.56 10.03 26.77
N LYS A 71 15.30 9.05 26.25
CA LYS A 71 16.70 8.79 26.65
C LYS A 71 17.65 9.87 26.17
N GLY A 72 17.58 10.26 24.89
CA GLY A 72 18.52 11.27 24.39
C GLY A 72 18.16 12.72 24.73
N ARG A 73 16.97 12.99 25.26
CA ARG A 73 16.64 14.29 25.85
C ARG A 73 17.35 14.53 27.18
N TYR A 74 17.61 13.46 27.94
CA TYR A 74 18.30 13.53 29.24
C TYR A 74 19.83 13.54 29.08
N GLU A 75 20.35 12.81 28.09
CA GLU A 75 21.78 12.77 27.76
C GLU A 75 22.01 12.95 26.24
N PRO A 76 21.96 14.20 25.72
CA PRO A 76 22.09 14.46 24.30
C PRO A 76 23.52 14.19 23.83
N THR A 77 23.71 13.02 23.21
CA THR A 77 24.96 12.66 22.53
C THR A 77 24.91 13.10 21.06
N PRO A 78 26.06 13.44 20.43
CA PRO A 78 26.10 13.82 19.02
C PRO A 78 25.58 12.71 18.09
N ARG A 79 25.75 11.44 18.49
CA ARG A 79 25.16 10.28 17.80
C ARG A 79 23.64 10.26 17.88
N TRP A 80 23.06 10.68 19.00
CA TRP A 80 21.60 10.79 19.15
C TRP A 80 21.04 11.87 18.23
N CYS A 81 21.66 13.05 18.20
CA CYS A 81 21.27 14.14 17.30
C CYS A 81 21.29 13.71 15.83
N LEU A 82 22.37 13.01 15.41
CA LEU A 82 22.49 12.48 14.04
C LEU A 82 21.38 11.46 13.71
N MET A 83 21.07 10.55 14.63
CA MET A 83 20.00 9.56 14.42
C MET A 83 18.59 10.18 14.43
N VAL A 84 18.36 11.24 15.20
CA VAL A 84 17.10 12.02 15.18
C VAL A 84 16.94 12.69 13.81
N VAL A 85 17.98 13.37 13.33
CA VAL A 85 17.97 14.00 11.99
C VAL A 85 17.71 12.95 10.91
N TRP A 86 18.35 11.78 11.00
CA TRP A 86 18.11 10.67 10.07
C TRP A 86 16.68 10.17 10.11
N SER A 87 16.12 9.96 11.30
CA SER A 87 14.74 9.46 11.45
C SER A 87 13.71 10.45 10.94
N VAL A 88 13.92 11.75 11.20
CA VAL A 88 13.08 12.83 10.64
C VAL A 88 13.22 12.87 9.11
N PHE A 89 14.43 12.73 8.58
CA PHE A 89 14.66 12.67 7.13
C PHE A 89 13.91 11.50 6.48
N VAL A 90 13.92 10.31 7.08
CA VAL A 90 13.16 9.12 6.60
C VAL A 90 11.66 9.39 6.58
N VAL A 91 11.10 10.02 7.63
CA VAL A 91 9.67 10.38 7.66
C VAL A 91 9.33 11.42 6.59
N VAL A 92 10.13 12.49 6.46
CA VAL A 92 9.89 13.56 5.49
C VAL A 92 10.02 13.05 4.06
N SER A 93 11.08 12.31 3.75
CA SER A 93 11.27 11.69 2.43
C SER A 93 10.15 10.69 2.10
N GLY A 94 9.72 9.87 3.07
CA GLY A 94 8.58 8.97 2.90
C GLY A 94 7.28 9.72 2.60
N THR A 95 6.99 10.83 3.30
CA THR A 95 5.82 11.67 3.01
C THR A 95 5.92 12.38 1.66
N PHE A 96 7.12 12.82 1.26
CA PHE A 96 7.35 13.41 -0.04
C PHE A 96 7.11 12.41 -1.18
N LEU A 97 7.68 11.20 -1.08
CA LEU A 97 7.48 10.12 -2.04
C LEU A 97 6.00 9.73 -2.14
N MET A 98 5.28 9.71 -1.02
CA MET A 98 3.84 9.46 -1.00
C MET A 98 3.07 10.50 -1.82
N ILE A 99 3.33 11.80 -1.59
CA ILE A 99 2.63 12.90 -2.28
C ILE A 99 3.02 12.93 -3.76
N ALA A 100 4.32 12.90 -4.06
CA ALA A 100 4.84 12.97 -5.43
C ALA A 100 4.40 11.75 -6.25
N GLY A 101 4.47 10.55 -5.67
CA GLY A 101 4.01 9.31 -6.30
C GLY A 101 2.51 9.34 -6.57
N THR A 102 1.70 9.69 -5.56
CA THR A 102 0.24 9.84 -5.70
C THR A 102 -0.13 10.82 -6.81
N HIS A 103 0.53 11.99 -6.84
CA HIS A 103 0.28 12.99 -7.87
C HIS A 103 0.66 12.48 -9.26
N GLY A 104 1.83 11.86 -9.41
CA GLY A 104 2.28 11.26 -10.68
C GLY A 104 1.31 10.21 -11.20
N SER A 105 0.86 9.30 -10.34
CA SER A 105 -0.10 8.26 -10.72
C SER A 105 -1.45 8.85 -11.15
N ILE A 106 -1.96 9.87 -10.44
CA ILE A 106 -3.22 10.53 -10.78
C ILE A 106 -3.14 11.23 -12.13
N VAL A 107 -2.07 11.99 -12.38
CA VAL A 107 -1.88 12.69 -13.66
C VAL A 107 -1.75 11.70 -14.80
N GLY A 108 -0.98 10.62 -14.62
CA GLY A 108 -0.87 9.55 -15.60
C GLY A 108 -2.23 8.93 -15.95
N ILE A 109 -3.06 8.65 -14.94
CA ILE A 109 -4.42 8.15 -15.17
C ILE A 109 -5.26 9.16 -15.98
N ILE A 110 -5.21 10.45 -15.67
CA ILE A 110 -5.97 11.49 -16.38
C ILE A 110 -5.54 11.58 -17.85
N GLU A 111 -4.24 11.51 -18.12
CA GLU A 111 -3.67 11.57 -19.47
C GLU A 111 -4.09 10.36 -20.31
N THR A 112 -3.94 9.14 -19.77
CA THR A 112 -4.38 7.91 -20.43
C THR A 112 -5.89 7.92 -20.74
N ASN A 113 -6.71 8.49 -19.85
CA ASN A 113 -8.16 8.62 -20.07
C ASN A 113 -8.51 9.60 -21.20
N ARG A 114 -7.72 10.67 -21.39
CA ARG A 114 -7.91 11.65 -22.46
C ARG A 114 -7.46 11.15 -23.82
N GLU A 115 -6.32 10.46 -23.88
CA GLU A 115 -5.75 9.93 -25.13
C GLU A 115 -6.53 8.73 -25.67
N SER A 116 -7.02 7.85 -24.79
CA SER A 116 -7.68 6.60 -25.19
C SER A 116 -9.18 6.73 -25.51
N GLY A 117 -9.72 7.95 -25.62
CA GLY A 117 -11.13 8.17 -25.96
C GLY A 117 -12.11 7.56 -24.96
N GLY A 118 -11.74 7.52 -23.67
CA GLY A 118 -12.56 6.95 -22.60
C GLY A 118 -12.72 5.44 -22.75
N SER A 119 -11.71 4.67 -22.34
CA SER A 119 -11.89 3.24 -22.16
C SER A 119 -13.05 3.04 -21.17
N LYS A 120 -14.14 2.45 -21.66
CA LYS A 120 -15.38 2.33 -20.89
C LYS A 120 -15.18 1.28 -19.82
N ALA A 121 -15.68 1.52 -18.61
CA ALA A 121 -15.81 0.46 -17.61
C ALA A 121 -16.57 -0.72 -18.23
N TRP A 122 -16.08 -1.95 -18.03
CA TRP A 122 -16.62 -3.18 -18.64
C TRP A 122 -16.47 -3.28 -20.17
N SER A 123 -15.49 -2.57 -20.72
CA SER A 123 -15.04 -2.81 -22.09
C SER A 123 -14.24 -4.12 -22.14
N CYS A 124 -14.54 -5.02 -23.08
CA CYS A 124 -13.75 -6.23 -23.33
C CYS A 124 -12.37 -5.94 -23.97
N VAL A 125 -11.87 -4.71 -23.79
CA VAL A 125 -10.60 -4.23 -24.32
C VAL A 125 -9.48 -4.63 -23.36
N ASP A 126 -8.42 -5.19 -23.92
CA ASP A 126 -7.23 -5.62 -23.19
C ASP A 126 -6.47 -4.40 -22.62
N ASN A 127 -6.34 -4.33 -21.30
CA ASN A 127 -5.61 -3.30 -20.55
C ASN A 127 -4.25 -3.80 -20.00
N SER A 128 -3.83 -5.03 -20.34
CA SER A 128 -2.63 -5.67 -19.79
C SER A 128 -1.31 -5.07 -20.31
N ASN A 129 -1.35 -4.31 -21.41
CA ASN A 129 -0.18 -3.66 -22.02
C ASN A 129 -0.09 -2.15 -21.74
N SER A 130 -0.67 -1.66 -20.63
CA SER A 130 -0.52 -0.26 -20.21
C SER A 130 0.73 -0.11 -19.33
N SER A 131 1.88 0.05 -19.99
CA SER A 131 3.18 0.43 -19.40
C SER A 131 3.26 1.92 -19.11
#